data_AF-A0A6J7DJ81-F1
#
_entry.id   AF-A0A6J7DJ81-F1
#
_cell.length_a   1.000
_cell.length_b   1.000
_cell.length_c   1.000
_cell.angle_alpha   90.00
_cell.angle_beta   90.00
_cell.angle_gamma   90.00
#
_symmetry.space_group_name_H-M   'P 1'
#
loop_
_entity.id
_entity.type
_entity.pdbx_description
1 polymer ?
#
loop_
_entity_poly.entity_id
_entity_poly.type
_entity_poly.pdbx_seq_one_letter_code
_entity_poly.pdbx_strand_id
1 'polypeptide(L)'
;MVDVPDAIVDVAKEFGPSDRPAVLSIVASLMETVAEQREGRVVISGAANLTRVPSDFPMTVQPVLEALEEHVVLLRLLGEVDASDEPTVRIGSENDVEQLATASIVSSGYGGEGQTIGNLAVVGPTRMDYAANMASVRAVARYLGRMMTPQ
;
A
#
# COMPACT_ATOMS: atom_id res chain seq x y z
N MET A 1 -7.76 -13.59 3.44
CA MET A 1 -6.76 -13.04 4.37
C MET A 1 -6.95 -13.78 5.69
N VAL A 2 -5.96 -14.55 6.15
CA VAL A 2 -6.05 -15.23 7.46
C VAL A 2 -5.90 -14.14 8.52
N ASP A 3 -6.83 -14.08 9.47
CA ASP A 3 -6.71 -13.18 10.62
C ASP A 3 -5.59 -13.72 11.51
N VAL A 4 -4.40 -13.13 11.36
CA VAL A 4 -3.16 -13.56 12.01
C VAL A 4 -3.33 -13.67 13.54
N PRO A 5 -4.02 -12.73 14.24
CA PRO A 5 -4.42 -12.88 15.64
C PRO A 5 -5.15 -14.19 15.98
N ASP A 6 -6.13 -14.60 15.18
CA ASP A 6 -6.93 -15.81 15.47
C ASP A 6 -6.12 -17.08 15.21
N ALA A 7 -5.34 -17.11 14.13
CA ALA A 7 -4.44 -18.22 13.83
C ALA A 7 -3.40 -18.44 14.93
N ILE A 8 -2.93 -17.37 15.57
CA ILE A 8 -1.97 -17.40 16.67
C ILE A 8 -2.58 -18.01 17.94
N VAL A 9 -3.82 -17.62 18.27
CA VAL A 9 -4.54 -18.17 19.42
C VAL A 9 -4.77 -19.67 19.25
N ASP A 10 -4.95 -20.13 18.00
CA ASP A 10 -5.09 -21.54 17.68
C ASP A 10 -3.77 -22.32 17.80
N VAL A 11 -2.63 -21.74 17.39
CA VAL A 11 -1.30 -22.35 17.61
C VAL A 11 -1.06 -22.61 19.10
N ALA A 12 -1.42 -21.70 20.00
CA ALA A 12 -1.26 -21.89 21.44
C ALA A 12 -2.18 -22.97 22.06
N LYS A 13 -3.21 -23.41 21.32
CA LYS A 13 -4.11 -24.50 21.73
C LYS A 13 -3.58 -25.89 21.40
N GLU A 14 -2.64 -26.01 20.46
CA GLU A 14 -2.02 -27.28 20.08
C GLU A 14 -1.01 -27.80 21.12
N PHE A 15 -0.54 -26.93 22.01
CA PHE A 15 0.43 -27.27 23.05
C PHE A 15 -0.23 -27.61 24.40
N GLY A 16 0.44 -28.48 25.16
CA GLY A 16 0.00 -28.87 26.50
C GLY A 16 -0.06 -27.69 27.47
N PRO A 17 -0.85 -27.80 28.57
CA PRO A 17 -1.05 -26.71 29.52
C PRO A 17 0.24 -26.23 30.21
N SER A 18 1.26 -27.08 30.29
CA SER A 18 2.58 -26.77 30.84
C SER A 18 3.43 -25.87 29.91
N ASP A 19 3.25 -25.99 28.59
CA ASP A 19 4.08 -25.30 27.59
C ASP A 19 3.41 -24.03 27.04
N ARG A 20 2.08 -23.91 27.19
CA ARG A 20 1.28 -22.77 26.72
C ARG A 20 1.82 -21.40 27.17
N PRO A 21 2.27 -21.18 28.42
CA PRO A 21 2.83 -19.88 28.82
C PRO A 21 4.11 -19.51 28.05
N ALA A 22 4.97 -20.49 27.78
CA ALA A 22 6.21 -20.27 27.02
C ALA A 22 5.91 -19.98 25.54
N VAL A 23 4.97 -20.71 24.94
CA VAL A 23 4.53 -20.51 23.56
C VAL A 23 3.92 -19.12 23.38
N LEU A 24 3.05 -18.67 24.29
CA LEU A 24 2.45 -17.33 24.23
C LEU A 24 3.50 -16.22 24.32
N SER A 25 4.55 -16.40 25.14
CA SER A 25 5.66 -15.45 25.23
C SER A 25 6.46 -15.35 23.93
N ILE A 26 6.80 -16.50 23.33
CA ILE A 26 7.51 -16.59 22.05
C ILE A 26 6.70 -15.92 20.94
N VAL A 27 5.41 -16.24 20.87
CA VAL A 27 4.46 -15.66 19.92
C VAL A 27 4.35 -14.14 20.10
N ALA A 28 4.22 -13.65 21.33
CA ALA A 28 4.12 -12.23 21.60
C ALA A 28 5.38 -11.49 21.14
N SER A 29 6.56 -12.05 21.41
CA SER A 29 7.84 -11.49 20.96
C SER A 29 8.00 -11.53 19.43
N LEU A 30 7.55 -12.60 18.76
CA LEU A 30 7.48 -12.68 17.31
C LEU A 30 6.54 -11.62 16.72
N MET A 31 5.37 -11.39 17.33
CA MET A 31 4.43 -10.36 16.90
C MET A 31 4.99 -8.95 17.04
N GLU A 32 5.66 -8.68 18.15
CA GLU A 32 6.36 -7.41 18.37
C GLU A 32 7.44 -7.18 17.32
N THR A 33 8.25 -8.21 17.03
CA THR A 33 9.29 -8.15 15.99
C THR A 33 8.70 -7.93 14.59
N VAL A 34 7.62 -8.63 14.24
CA VAL A 34 6.94 -8.49 12.94
C VAL A 34 6.27 -7.11 12.81
N ALA A 35 5.76 -6.54 13.89
CA ALA A 35 5.21 -5.19 13.91
C ALA A 35 6.31 -4.13 13.72
N GLU A 36 7.48 -4.31 14.34
CA GLU A 36 8.62 -3.40 14.22
C GLU A 36 9.29 -3.44 12.83
N GLN A 37 9.29 -4.58 12.13
CA GLN A 37 9.91 -4.69 10.80
C GLN A 37 9.17 -3.97 9.67
N ARG A 38 8.01 -3.35 9.94
CA ARG A 38 7.24 -2.57 8.95
C ARG A 38 7.62 -1.09 8.94
N GLU A 39 8.91 -0.75 9.02
CA GLU A 39 9.36 0.58 8.59
C GLU A 39 9.28 0.66 7.06
N GLY A 40 8.07 0.85 6.56
CA GLY A 40 7.78 1.01 5.14
C GLY A 40 8.45 2.28 4.63
N ARG A 41 9.46 2.13 3.78
CA ARG A 41 10.08 3.27 3.12
C ARG A 41 9.19 3.71 1.96
N VAL A 42 8.70 4.95 2.03
CA VAL A 42 7.91 5.56 0.96
C VAL A 42 8.69 6.69 0.32
N VAL A 43 8.65 6.75 -1.00
CA VAL A 43 9.20 7.85 -1.78
C VAL A 43 8.07 8.48 -2.58
N ILE A 44 7.92 9.80 -2.48
CA ILE A 44 6.95 10.58 -3.24
C ILE A 44 7.69 11.47 -4.23
N SER A 45 7.13 11.57 -5.44
CA SER A 45 7.52 12.56 -6.42
C SER A 45 6.28 13.08 -7.15
N GLY A 46 6.41 14.25 -7.78
CA GLY A 46 5.34 14.81 -8.60
C GLY A 46 4.27 15.62 -7.86
N ALA A 47 4.45 15.96 -6.58
CA ALA A 47 3.51 16.81 -5.83
C ALA A 47 3.25 18.16 -6.53
N ALA A 48 4.28 18.77 -7.13
CA ALA A 48 4.15 19.98 -7.94
C ALA A 48 3.32 19.81 -9.22
N ASN A 49 3.12 18.58 -9.70
CA ASN A 49 2.25 18.31 -10.83
C ASN A 49 0.76 18.42 -10.45
N LEU A 50 0.41 18.15 -9.19
CA LEU A 50 -0.96 18.27 -8.70
C LEU A 50 -1.44 19.73 -8.64
N THR A 51 -0.51 20.68 -8.47
CA THR A 51 -0.82 22.11 -8.37
C THR A 51 -0.82 22.82 -9.73
N ARG A 52 -0.39 22.14 -10.80
CA ARG A 52 -0.17 22.75 -12.11
C ARG A 52 -1.46 23.21 -12.80
N VAL A 53 -2.56 22.48 -12.58
CA VAL A 53 -3.85 22.76 -13.21
C VAL A 53 -4.91 22.92 -12.12
N PRO A 54 -5.21 24.16 -11.69
CA PRO A 54 -6.14 24.40 -10.58
C PRO A 54 -7.57 23.86 -10.80
N SER A 55 -8.00 23.70 -12.06
CA SER A 55 -9.33 23.19 -12.42
C SER A 55 -9.48 21.67 -12.33
N ASP A 56 -8.41 20.95 -12.03
CA ASP A 56 -8.41 19.50 -11.94
C ASP A 56 -9.07 19.01 -10.65
N PHE A 57 -9.03 19.83 -9.59
CA PHE A 57 -9.68 19.54 -8.32
C PHE A 57 -10.98 20.37 -8.18
N PRO A 58 -12.08 19.79 -7.68
CA PRO A 58 -13.37 20.51 -7.59
C PRO A 58 -13.34 21.76 -6.71
N MET A 59 -12.49 21.77 -5.68
CA MET A 59 -12.37 22.87 -4.71
C MET A 59 -10.92 23.32 -4.56
N THR A 60 -10.05 22.41 -4.13
CA THR A 60 -8.62 22.67 -3.90
C THR A 60 -7.85 21.36 -3.84
N VAL A 61 -6.55 21.41 -4.17
CA VAL A 61 -5.59 20.31 -4.05
C VAL A 61 -4.99 20.18 -2.65
N GLN A 62 -5.17 21.20 -1.80
CA GLN A 62 -4.54 21.28 -0.48
C GLN A 62 -4.75 20.03 0.41
N PRO A 63 -5.97 19.48 0.57
CA PRO A 63 -6.16 18.27 1.38
C PRO A 63 -5.34 17.08 0.89
N VAL A 64 -5.21 16.94 -0.44
CA VAL A 64 -4.41 15.86 -1.05
C VAL A 64 -2.93 16.05 -0.71
N LEU A 65 -2.42 17.28 -0.73
CA LEU A 65 -1.03 17.55 -0.36
C LEU A 65 -0.77 17.29 1.12
N GLU A 66 -1.67 17.73 2.00
CA GLU A 66 -1.59 17.46 3.45
C GLU A 66 -1.58 15.95 3.73
N ALA A 67 -2.42 15.20 3.03
CA ALA A 67 -2.45 13.73 3.12
C ALA A 67 -1.15 13.08 2.66
N LEU A 68 -0.51 13.62 1.61
CA LEU A 68 0.76 13.10 1.09
C LEU A 68 1.95 13.43 2.00
N GLU A 69 1.84 14.43 2.89
CA GLU A 69 2.85 14.71 3.91
C GLU A 69 2.78 13.75 5.10
N GLU A 70 1.64 13.10 5.32
CA GLU A 70 1.45 12.17 6.44
C GLU A 70 1.95 10.76 6.10
N HIS A 71 3.02 10.33 6.78
CA HIS A 71 3.64 9.03 6.51
C HIS A 71 2.68 7.83 6.68
N VAL A 72 1.81 7.87 7.69
CA VAL A 72 0.82 6.80 7.94
C VAL A 72 -0.19 6.70 6.80
N VAL A 73 -0.61 7.82 6.23
CA VAL A 73 -1.53 7.87 5.08
C VAL A 73 -0.89 7.21 3.85
N LEU A 74 0.39 7.47 3.61
CA LEU A 74 1.12 6.87 2.49
C LEU A 74 1.23 5.35 2.61
N LEU A 75 1.51 4.86 3.81
CA LEU A 75 1.58 3.43 4.08
C LEU A 75 0.23 2.75 3.85
N ARG A 76 -0.88 3.42 4.23
CA ARG A 76 -2.24 2.92 3.98
C ARG A 76 -2.57 2.92 2.49
N LEU A 77 -2.25 4.00 1.78
CA LEU A 77 -2.45 4.11 0.33
C LEU A 77 -1.78 2.96 -0.43
N LEU A 78 -0.57 2.59 0.01
CA LEU A 78 0.23 1.54 -0.60
C LEU A 78 0.00 0.15 0.00
N GLY A 79 -0.75 0.02 1.10
CA GLY A 79 -0.78 -1.18 1.94
C GLY A 79 -1.58 -2.36 1.40
N GLU A 80 -2.39 -2.15 0.35
CA GLU A 80 -3.42 -3.10 -0.09
C GLU A 80 -3.28 -3.52 -1.55
N VAL A 81 -2.05 -3.53 -2.08
CA VAL A 81 -1.81 -3.90 -3.47
C VAL A 81 -1.10 -5.24 -3.55
N ASP A 82 -1.82 -6.24 -4.03
CA ASP A 82 -1.24 -7.53 -4.37
C ASP A 82 -0.38 -7.40 -5.64
N ALA A 83 0.63 -8.27 -5.77
CA ALA A 83 1.37 -8.43 -7.03
C ALA A 83 0.47 -9.14 -8.04
N SER A 84 -0.44 -8.37 -8.63
CA SER A 84 -1.21 -8.76 -9.80
C SER A 84 -0.68 -8.00 -11.02
N ASP A 85 -0.92 -8.59 -12.20
CA ASP A 85 -0.54 -7.98 -13.47
C ASP A 85 -1.43 -6.77 -13.84
N GLU A 86 -2.51 -6.54 -13.08
CA GLU A 86 -3.49 -5.50 -13.33
C GLU A 86 -3.43 -4.40 -12.26
N PRO A 87 -3.39 -3.13 -12.66
CA PRO A 87 -3.42 -2.02 -11.71
C PRO A 87 -4.81 -1.90 -11.05
N THR A 88 -4.81 -1.65 -9.74
CA THR A 88 -6.01 -1.31 -8.97
C THR A 88 -6.28 0.18 -9.08
N VAL A 89 -7.55 0.57 -9.16
CA VAL A 89 -7.98 1.97 -9.22
C VAL A 89 -8.96 2.25 -8.09
N ARG A 90 -8.71 3.33 -7.33
CA ARG A 90 -9.62 3.87 -6.31
C ARG A 90 -9.97 5.31 -6.67
N ILE A 91 -11.26 5.63 -6.67
CA ILE A 91 -11.78 6.89 -7.19
C ILE A 91 -12.55 7.63 -6.09
N GLY A 92 -12.02 8.77 -5.68
CA GLY A 92 -12.68 9.73 -4.81
C GLY A 92 -13.18 9.11 -3.51
N SER A 93 -14.49 8.94 -3.38
CA SER A 93 -15.15 8.37 -2.20
C SER A 93 -14.79 6.92 -1.89
N GLU A 94 -14.14 6.22 -2.82
CA GLU A 94 -13.60 4.88 -2.58
C GLU A 94 -12.30 4.90 -1.75
N ASN A 95 -11.69 6.07 -1.52
CA ASN A 95 -10.46 6.18 -0.74
C ASN A 95 -10.78 6.14 0.77
N ASP A 96 -10.03 5.35 1.55
CA ASP A 96 -10.23 5.24 3.01
C ASP A 96 -9.84 6.51 3.79
N VAL A 97 -9.11 7.41 3.13
CA VAL A 97 -8.61 8.65 3.70
C VAL A 97 -9.45 9.80 3.16
N GLU A 98 -10.15 10.50 4.04
CA GLU A 98 -11.10 11.57 3.70
C GLU A 98 -10.44 12.70 2.88
N GLN A 99 -9.20 13.05 3.22
CA GLN A 99 -8.42 14.05 2.51
C GLN A 99 -8.15 13.69 1.04
N LEU A 100 -8.28 12.41 0.66
CA LEU A 100 -8.13 11.91 -0.70
C LEU A 100 -9.48 11.74 -1.42
N ALA A 101 -10.62 12.16 -0.84
CA ALA A 101 -11.94 11.99 -1.45
C ALA A 101 -12.13 12.71 -2.80
N THR A 102 -11.25 13.65 -3.14
CA THR A 102 -11.24 14.37 -4.42
C THR A 102 -10.15 13.91 -5.38
N ALA A 103 -9.37 12.89 -4.99
CA ALA A 103 -8.30 12.31 -5.77
C ALA A 103 -8.68 10.93 -6.30
N SER A 104 -7.95 10.48 -7.31
CA SER A 104 -7.96 9.11 -7.78
C SER A 104 -6.56 8.54 -7.68
N ILE A 105 -6.49 7.26 -7.35
CA ILE A 105 -5.26 6.54 -7.05
C ILE A 105 -5.23 5.32 -7.96
N VAL A 106 -4.19 5.23 -8.77
CA VAL A 106 -3.92 4.05 -9.62
C VAL A 106 -2.68 3.39 -9.07
N SER A 107 -2.78 2.16 -8.60
CA SER A 107 -1.70 1.45 -7.91
C SER A 107 -1.41 0.08 -8.54
N SER A 108 -0.18 -0.38 -8.40
CA SER A 108 0.24 -1.72 -8.84
C SER A 108 1.42 -2.20 -8.00
N GLY A 109 1.38 -3.47 -7.60
CA GLY A 109 2.49 -4.14 -6.96
C GLY A 109 3.56 -4.52 -7.97
N TYR A 110 4.83 -4.43 -7.58
CA TYR A 110 5.95 -4.93 -8.35
C TYR A 110 6.73 -5.98 -7.57
N GLY A 111 7.29 -6.94 -8.28
CA GLY A 111 8.03 -8.05 -7.69
C GLY A 111 8.38 -9.14 -8.70
N GLY A 112 8.92 -10.25 -8.22
CA GLY A 112 9.34 -11.41 -9.01
C GLY A 112 8.66 -12.70 -8.52
N GLU A 113 8.48 -13.68 -9.42
CA GLU A 113 8.01 -15.05 -9.12
C GLU A 113 6.83 -15.17 -8.12
N GLY A 114 5.82 -14.31 -8.26
CA GLY A 114 4.61 -14.36 -7.43
C GLY A 114 4.76 -13.74 -6.03
N GLN A 115 5.88 -13.07 -5.75
CA GLN A 115 6.10 -12.32 -4.51
C GLN A 115 6.11 -10.82 -4.78
N THR A 116 5.26 -10.06 -4.08
CA THR A 116 5.30 -8.60 -4.05
C THR A 116 6.52 -8.12 -3.27
N ILE A 117 7.39 -7.33 -3.90
CA ILE A 117 8.55 -6.70 -3.26
C ILE A 117 8.19 -5.28 -2.79
N GLY A 118 7.28 -4.61 -3.50
CA GLY A 118 6.78 -3.29 -3.11
C GLY A 118 5.65 -2.83 -4.02
N ASN A 119 5.12 -1.64 -3.71
CA ASN A 119 3.97 -1.07 -4.41
C ASN A 119 4.33 0.30 -5.00
N LEU A 120 3.70 0.63 -6.12
CA LEU A 120 3.79 1.94 -6.75
C LEU A 120 2.38 2.48 -7.00
N ALA A 121 2.21 3.79 -6.92
CA ALA A 121 0.95 4.44 -7.24
C ALA A 121 1.15 5.79 -7.94
N VAL A 122 0.15 6.16 -8.74
CA VAL A 122 -0.03 7.50 -9.28
C VAL A 122 -1.27 8.10 -8.65
N VAL A 123 -1.14 9.32 -8.13
CA VAL A 123 -2.24 10.10 -7.56
C VAL A 123 -2.55 11.25 -8.51
N GLY A 124 -3.82 11.50 -8.75
CA GLY A 124 -4.29 12.58 -9.62
C GLY A 124 -5.74 12.97 -9.34
N PRO A 125 -6.31 13.90 -10.12
CA PRO A 125 -7.71 14.27 -10.02
C PRO A 125 -8.64 13.12 -10.44
N THR A 126 -9.92 13.19 -10.05
CA THR A 126 -10.96 12.24 -10.49
C THR A 126 -11.27 12.30 -11.99
N ARG A 127 -10.84 13.36 -12.68
CA ARG A 127 -10.95 13.50 -14.14
C ARG A 127 -9.58 13.35 -14.81
N MET A 128 -8.84 12.30 -14.47
CA MET A 128 -7.55 11.98 -15.08
C MET A 128 -7.68 11.10 -16.33
N ASP A 129 -6.61 11.00 -17.13
CA ASP A 129 -6.49 9.98 -18.18
C ASP A 129 -6.14 8.62 -17.54
N TYR A 130 -7.18 7.90 -17.11
CA TYR A 130 -7.02 6.59 -16.46
C TYR A 130 -6.31 5.57 -17.37
N ALA A 131 -6.58 5.59 -18.67
CA ALA A 131 -5.99 4.63 -19.61
C ALA A 131 -4.47 4.82 -19.70
N ALA A 132 -4.02 6.06 -19.85
CA ALA A 132 -2.60 6.40 -19.87
C ALA A 132 -1.91 6.11 -18.52
N ASN A 133 -2.56 6.45 -17.41
CA ASN A 133 -2.00 6.25 -16.07
C ASN A 133 -1.90 4.76 -15.70
N MET A 134 -2.95 3.96 -15.96
CA MET A 134 -2.91 2.51 -15.78
C MET A 134 -1.83 1.84 -16.64
N ALA A 135 -1.68 2.27 -17.90
CA ALA A 135 -0.64 1.74 -18.78
C ALA A 135 0.77 2.09 -18.26
N SER A 136 0.98 3.32 -17.81
CA SER A 136 2.26 3.79 -17.27
C SER A 136 2.64 3.06 -16.00
N VAL A 137 1.73 2.99 -15.02
CA VAL A 137 1.93 2.28 -13.75
C VAL A 137 2.28 0.81 -13.99
N ARG A 138 1.51 0.13 -14.84
CA ARG A 138 1.76 -1.28 -15.18
C ARG A 138 3.13 -1.48 -15.86
N ALA A 139 3.52 -0.59 -16.77
CA ALA A 139 4.81 -0.68 -17.45
C ALA A 139 5.98 -0.51 -16.46
N VAL A 140 5.88 0.45 -15.54
CA VAL A 140 6.90 0.69 -14.52
C VAL A 140 6.96 -0.47 -13.52
N ALA A 141 5.82 -0.98 -13.06
CA ALA A 141 5.75 -2.12 -12.14
C ALA A 141 6.45 -3.36 -12.73
N ARG A 142 6.17 -3.70 -14.00
CA ARG A 142 6.85 -4.79 -14.71
C ARG A 142 8.33 -4.55 -14.92
N TYR A 143 8.74 -3.31 -15.15
CA TYR A 143 10.14 -2.96 -15.28
C TYR A 143 10.90 -3.13 -13.96
N LEU A 144 10.34 -2.61 -12.85
CA LEU A 144 10.89 -2.78 -11.51
C LEU A 144 10.96 -4.26 -11.10
N GLY A 145 9.90 -5.04 -11.35
CA GLY A 145 9.88 -6.47 -11.07
C GLY A 145 11.01 -7.23 -11.77
N ARG A 146 11.28 -6.92 -13.05
CA ARG A 146 12.39 -7.53 -13.81
C ARG A 146 13.77 -7.13 -13.30
N MET A 147 13.95 -5.90 -12.82
CA MET A 147 15.25 -5.46 -12.29
C MET A 147 15.54 -6.02 -10.90
N MET A 148 14.50 -6.32 -10.11
CA MET A 148 14.63 -6.79 -8.73
C MET A 148 14.58 -8.31 -8.59
N THR A 149 14.27 -9.04 -9.67
CA THR A 149 14.42 -10.51 -9.71
C THR A 149 15.90 -10.83 -9.97
N PRO A 150 16.65 -11.40 -9.02
CA PRO A 150 18.04 -11.78 -9.26
C PRO A 150 18.12 -12.81 -10.39
N GLN A 151 19.20 -12.78 -11.19
CA GLN A 151 19.53 -13.86 -12.12
C GLN A 151 20.03 -15.10 -11.39
#